data_AF-A0A0E3PIN8-F1
#
_entry.id   AF-A0A0E3PIN8-F1
#
_cell.length_a   1.000
_cell.length_b   1.000
_cell.length_c   1.000
_cell.angle_alpha   90.00
_cell.angle_beta   90.00
_cell.angle_gamma   90.00
#
_symmetry.space_group_name_H-M   'P 1'
#
loop_
_entity.id
_entity.type
_entity.pdbx_description
1 polymer ?
#
loop_
_entity_poly.entity_id
_entity_poly.type
_entity_poly.pdbx_seq_one_letter_code
_entity_poly.pdbx_strand_id
1 'polypeptide(L)'
;MPLHTGSMEMPFTDYSKFSGTVSINNDKCKMTINPANDSEKIINCGTLSYSSNNNYYVDQIFKYENGALILAQKEQSVMKLYPMICVSEVSDENYSFSINAIEIQGWEDTLSSRSDCSVYLKNCSFTPFYDSNEYENVDFFMLKIYTAHPDAWEAYFEEMMKEAGLEKNKDYTLDLIENDYLYFSFPENASNKTLKRLYVSKTAVSAELINGLN
;
A
#
# COMPACT_ATOMS: atom_id res chain seq x y z
N MET A 1 8.94 -31.04 3.84
CA MET A 1 7.83 -31.96 3.51
C MET A 1 7.52 -31.77 2.03
N PRO A 2 7.74 -32.76 1.15
CA PRO A 2 7.45 -32.56 -0.27
C PRO A 2 5.96 -32.86 -0.53
N LEU A 3 5.28 -31.93 -1.19
CA LEU A 3 3.96 -32.14 -1.77
C LEU A 3 4.17 -32.49 -3.26
N HIS A 4 3.71 -33.66 -3.67
CA HIS A 4 3.59 -34.04 -5.08
C HIS A 4 2.13 -33.91 -5.49
N THR A 5 1.87 -33.13 -6.55
CA THR A 5 0.57 -33.01 -7.20
C THR A 5 0.78 -33.04 -8.71
N GLY A 6 0.37 -34.13 -9.38
CA GLY A 6 0.32 -34.22 -10.85
C GLY A 6 1.07 -35.41 -11.43
N SER A 7 0.32 -36.37 -11.97
CA SER A 7 0.78 -37.49 -12.79
C SER A 7 1.30 -37.01 -14.15
N MET A 8 2.21 -37.80 -14.72
CA MET A 8 2.81 -37.63 -16.04
C MET A 8 1.80 -37.98 -17.15
N GLU A 9 1.17 -36.96 -17.75
CA GLU A 9 0.63 -37.03 -19.12
C GLU A 9 1.00 -35.74 -19.88
N MET A 10 1.31 -35.89 -21.17
CA MET A 10 2.08 -34.97 -22.03
C MET A 10 1.72 -33.46 -22.00
N PRO A 11 2.71 -32.56 -22.18
CA PRO A 11 2.48 -31.12 -22.24
C PRO A 11 1.89 -30.74 -23.58
N PHE A 12 0.60 -30.42 -23.63
CA PHE A 12 0.03 -29.69 -24.74
C PHE A 12 0.46 -28.22 -24.60
N THR A 13 1.42 -27.79 -25.43
CA THR A 13 1.83 -26.39 -25.58
C THR A 13 0.69 -25.61 -26.22
N ASP A 14 -0.28 -25.23 -25.41
CA ASP A 14 -1.45 -24.50 -25.84
C ASP A 14 -1.45 -23.17 -25.09
N TYR A 15 -0.72 -22.19 -25.66
CA TYR A 15 -0.66 -20.81 -25.16
C TYR A 15 -2.03 -20.11 -25.12
N SER A 16 -3.09 -20.78 -25.58
CA SER A 16 -4.48 -20.35 -25.48
C SER A 16 -5.04 -20.36 -24.05
N LYS A 17 -4.32 -20.94 -23.07
CA LYS A 17 -4.86 -21.28 -21.74
C LYS A 17 -4.40 -20.38 -20.57
N PHE A 18 -3.48 -19.45 -20.82
CA PHE A 18 -2.99 -18.49 -19.82
C PHE A 18 -2.94 -17.10 -20.44
N SER A 19 -3.64 -16.15 -19.84
CA SER A 19 -3.53 -14.74 -20.17
C SER A 19 -3.45 -13.93 -18.88
N GLY A 20 -3.04 -12.67 -18.99
CA GLY A 20 -3.09 -11.75 -17.88
C GLY A 20 -3.38 -10.34 -18.35
N THR A 21 -3.85 -9.53 -17.42
CA THR A 21 -4.11 -8.11 -17.61
C THR A 21 -3.26 -7.33 -16.63
N VAL A 22 -2.45 -6.41 -17.14
CA VAL A 22 -1.70 -5.45 -16.34
C VAL A 22 -2.36 -4.08 -16.50
N SER A 23 -2.57 -3.36 -15.40
CA SER A 23 -3.19 -2.03 -15.42
C SER A 23 -2.43 -1.05 -14.53
N ILE A 24 -2.31 0.19 -14.99
CA ILE A 24 -1.78 1.32 -14.23
C ILE A 24 -2.94 2.24 -13.88
N ASN A 25 -2.99 2.71 -12.63
CA ASN A 25 -3.91 3.75 -12.14
C ASN A 25 -5.41 3.51 -12.42
N ASN A 26 -5.82 2.24 -12.53
CA ASN A 26 -7.22 1.85 -12.76
C ASN A 26 -8.04 1.82 -11.46
N ASP A 27 -7.38 1.68 -10.31
CA ASP A 27 -8.02 1.72 -8.99
C ASP A 27 -7.64 2.97 -8.19
N LYS A 28 -8.51 3.33 -7.24
CA LYS A 28 -8.24 4.42 -6.29
C LYS A 28 -7.13 4.02 -5.31
N CYS A 29 -6.09 4.85 -5.22
CA CYS A 29 -5.20 4.87 -4.06
C CYS A 29 -4.81 6.31 -3.75
N LYS A 30 -5.22 6.80 -2.57
CA LYS A 30 -4.90 8.14 -2.09
C LYS A 30 -4.61 8.10 -0.60
N MET A 31 -3.54 8.76 -0.21
CA MET A 31 -3.15 8.95 1.18
C MET A 31 -3.32 10.42 1.56
N THR A 32 -3.97 10.65 2.69
CA THR A 32 -4.18 11.97 3.25
C THR A 32 -3.64 12.01 4.67
N ILE A 33 -2.76 12.96 4.96
CA ILE A 33 -2.11 13.12 6.26
C ILE A 33 -2.46 14.50 6.78
N ASN A 34 -3.09 14.55 7.96
CA ASN A 34 -3.48 15.79 8.62
C ASN A 34 -2.73 15.91 9.94
N PRO A 35 -1.56 16.56 9.97
CA PRO A 35 -0.90 16.94 11.22
C PRO A 35 -1.71 18.03 11.93
N ALA A 36 -1.72 18.07 13.26
CA ALA A 36 -2.51 19.05 14.03
C ALA A 36 -2.17 20.53 13.69
N ASN A 37 -0.89 20.80 13.38
CA ASN A 37 -0.34 22.15 13.24
C ASN A 37 -0.14 22.61 11.78
N ASP A 38 -0.63 21.84 10.79
CA ASP A 38 -0.48 22.22 9.38
C ASP A 38 -1.71 21.78 8.57
N SER A 39 -1.80 22.32 7.36
CA SER A 39 -2.73 21.93 6.32
C SER A 39 -2.65 20.44 5.97
N GLU A 40 -3.80 19.89 5.58
CA GLU A 40 -3.93 18.55 5.04
C GLU A 40 -2.96 18.33 3.86
N LYS A 41 -2.18 17.25 3.96
CA LYS A 41 -1.22 16.81 2.96
C LYS A 41 -1.81 15.65 2.17
N ILE A 42 -1.89 15.78 0.85
CA ILE A 42 -2.53 14.79 -0.03
C ILE A 42 -1.48 14.20 -0.98
N ILE A 43 -1.47 12.87 -1.09
CA ILE A 43 -0.62 12.10 -1.99
C ILE A 43 -1.51 11.16 -2.79
N ASN A 44 -1.48 11.29 -4.12
CA ASN A 44 -2.17 10.37 -5.02
C ASN A 44 -1.24 9.19 -5.30
N CYS A 45 -1.32 8.15 -4.48
CA CYS A 45 -0.36 7.05 -4.53
C CYS A 45 -0.37 6.29 -5.88
N GLY A 46 -1.50 6.27 -6.57
CA GLY A 46 -1.66 5.50 -7.80
C GLY A 46 -1.57 3.99 -7.55
N THR A 47 -1.79 3.21 -8.61
CA THR A 47 -1.88 1.74 -8.50
C THR A 47 -1.22 1.06 -9.69
N LEU A 48 -0.66 -0.12 -9.44
CA LEU A 48 -0.30 -1.09 -10.48
C LEU A 48 -1.02 -2.40 -10.17
N SER A 49 -1.67 -2.98 -11.17
CA SER A 49 -2.46 -4.20 -11.01
C SER A 49 -2.01 -5.26 -11.98
N TYR A 50 -2.01 -6.51 -11.54
CA TYR A 50 -1.95 -7.68 -12.40
C TYR A 50 -3.10 -8.61 -12.04
N SER A 51 -3.87 -9.04 -13.04
CA SER A 51 -4.87 -10.10 -12.91
C SER A 51 -4.49 -11.24 -13.83
N SER A 52 -4.31 -12.44 -13.27
CA SER A 52 -4.20 -13.64 -14.10
C SER A 52 -5.58 -14.06 -14.62
N ASN A 53 -5.57 -14.81 -15.71
CA ASN A 53 -6.71 -15.55 -16.22
C ASN A 53 -6.22 -16.94 -16.62
N ASN A 54 -6.52 -17.95 -15.80
CA ASN A 54 -6.00 -19.31 -15.89
C ASN A 54 -7.13 -20.35 -15.81
N ASN A 55 -7.17 -21.27 -16.78
CA ASN A 55 -8.20 -22.32 -16.83
C ASN A 55 -7.98 -23.50 -15.86
N TYR A 56 -6.81 -23.59 -15.20
CA TYR A 56 -6.43 -24.73 -14.34
C TYR A 56 -6.07 -24.32 -12.91
N TYR A 57 -5.82 -23.03 -12.67
CA TYR A 57 -5.46 -22.49 -11.36
C TYR A 57 -6.40 -21.35 -11.01
N VAL A 58 -6.54 -21.08 -9.71
CA VAL A 58 -7.31 -19.93 -9.24
C VAL A 58 -6.68 -18.65 -9.75
N ASP A 59 -7.50 -17.76 -10.29
CA ASP A 59 -7.04 -16.44 -10.70
C ASP A 59 -6.51 -15.65 -9.50
N GLN A 60 -5.32 -15.09 -9.68
CA GLN A 60 -4.64 -14.26 -8.69
C GLN A 60 -4.66 -12.81 -9.16
N ILE A 61 -5.03 -11.93 -8.24
CA ILE A 61 -5.00 -10.49 -8.46
C ILE A 61 -3.94 -9.92 -7.54
N PHE A 62 -2.89 -9.35 -8.13
CA PHE A 62 -1.86 -8.61 -7.42
C PHE A 62 -2.07 -7.12 -7.61
N LYS A 63 -2.00 -6.38 -6.52
CA LYS A 63 -2.25 -4.94 -6.46
C LYS A 63 -1.08 -4.31 -5.75
N TYR A 64 -0.34 -3.46 -6.44
CA TYR A 64 0.69 -2.65 -5.85
C TYR A 64 0.15 -1.23 -5.65
N GLU A 65 0.20 -0.75 -4.41
CA GLU A 65 -0.27 0.57 -4.04
C GLU A 65 0.53 1.11 -2.87
N ASN A 66 0.96 2.37 -2.96
CA ASN A 66 1.74 3.05 -1.93
C ASN A 66 2.91 2.24 -1.31
N GLY A 67 3.62 1.45 -2.11
CA GLY A 67 4.72 0.60 -1.64
C GLY A 67 4.30 -0.78 -1.12
N ALA A 68 3.01 -1.01 -0.88
CA ALA A 68 2.48 -2.31 -0.52
C ALA A 68 2.25 -3.18 -1.77
N LEU A 69 2.47 -4.49 -1.65
CA LEU A 69 2.01 -5.48 -2.63
C LEU A 69 0.93 -6.32 -1.96
N ILE A 70 -0.27 -6.29 -2.50
CA ILE A 70 -1.46 -6.95 -1.99
C ILE A 70 -1.84 -8.09 -2.92
N LEU A 71 -2.08 -9.27 -2.36
CA LEU A 71 -2.74 -10.37 -3.05
C LEU A 71 -4.23 -10.30 -2.69
N ALA A 72 -5.06 -9.97 -3.69
CA ALA A 72 -6.51 -9.97 -3.58
C ALA A 72 -7.06 -11.28 -4.15
N GLN A 73 -7.82 -12.02 -3.34
CA GLN A 73 -8.46 -13.27 -3.73
C GLN A 73 -9.91 -13.28 -3.24
N LYS A 74 -10.85 -13.21 -4.20
CA LYS A 74 -12.29 -13.14 -3.91
C LYS A 74 -12.61 -11.97 -2.96
N GLU A 75 -13.03 -12.27 -1.74
CA GLU A 75 -13.46 -11.30 -0.72
C GLU A 75 -12.36 -10.97 0.30
N GLN A 76 -11.14 -11.49 0.14
CA GLN A 76 -10.05 -11.28 1.09
C GLN A 76 -8.82 -10.70 0.40
N SER A 77 -8.19 -9.73 1.05
CA SER A 77 -6.94 -9.12 0.60
C SER A 77 -5.86 -9.26 1.68
N VAL A 78 -4.64 -9.63 1.28
CA VAL A 78 -3.52 -9.79 2.21
C VAL A 78 -2.26 -9.13 1.63
N MET A 79 -1.58 -8.31 2.43
CA MET A 79 -0.27 -7.76 2.06
C MET A 79 0.80 -8.86 2.03
N LYS A 80 1.54 -8.92 0.92
CA LYS A 80 2.72 -9.74 0.69
C LYS A 80 4.02 -8.94 0.80
N LEU A 81 3.93 -7.63 0.58
CA LEU A 81 4.99 -6.66 0.86
C LEU A 81 4.35 -5.49 1.60
N TYR A 82 4.97 -5.07 2.70
CA TYR A 82 4.49 -3.95 3.50
C TYR A 82 4.94 -2.61 2.92
N PRO A 83 4.11 -1.56 3.07
CA PRO A 83 4.49 -0.20 2.71
C PRO A 83 5.61 0.30 3.63
N MET A 84 6.27 1.39 3.24
CA MET A 84 7.35 1.98 4.02
C MET A 84 6.79 2.94 5.08
N ILE A 85 6.17 2.36 6.11
CA ILE A 85 5.69 3.06 7.30
C ILE A 85 6.35 2.44 8.51
N CYS A 86 6.97 3.27 9.34
CA CYS A 86 7.68 2.85 10.54
C CYS A 86 7.20 3.66 11.74
N VAL A 87 7.02 2.97 12.86
CA VAL A 87 6.79 3.54 14.18
C VAL A 87 7.93 3.09 15.10
N SER A 88 8.45 4.01 15.91
CA SER A 88 9.49 3.69 16.89
C SER A 88 9.32 4.48 18.17
N GLU A 89 9.47 3.82 19.31
CA GLU A 89 9.64 4.49 20.59
C GLU A 89 11.04 5.08 20.66
N VAL A 90 11.13 6.41 20.76
CA VAL A 90 12.42 7.15 20.75
C VAL A 90 12.87 7.56 22.15
N SER A 91 11.93 7.65 23.08
CA SER A 91 12.14 7.75 24.53
C SER A 91 10.90 7.21 25.22
N ASP A 92 10.97 6.96 26.54
CA ASP A 92 9.86 6.41 27.34
C ASP A 92 8.51 7.06 26.97
N GLU A 93 7.60 6.25 26.41
CA GLU A 93 6.25 6.63 25.98
C GLU A 93 6.15 7.65 24.83
N ASN A 94 7.26 8.00 24.19
CA ASN A 94 7.34 8.96 23.09
C ASN A 94 7.67 8.25 21.77
N TYR A 95 6.82 8.42 20.78
CA TYR A 95 6.91 7.70 19.51
C TYR A 95 7.20 8.64 18.33
N SER A 96 7.98 8.14 17.36
CA SER A 96 8.19 8.80 16.08
C SER A 96 7.59 7.96 14.96
N PHE A 97 6.94 8.63 14.01
CA PHE A 97 6.40 8.03 12.79
C PHE A 97 7.21 8.50 11.59
N SER A 98 7.60 7.56 10.74
CA SER A 98 8.23 7.83 9.45
C SER A 98 7.43 7.16 8.35
N ILE A 99 6.96 7.94 7.39
CA ILE A 99 6.16 7.48 6.24
C ILE A 99 6.93 7.85 4.97
N ASN A 100 7.17 6.88 4.10
CA ASN A 100 7.52 7.14 2.71
C ASN A 100 6.40 6.66 1.81
N ALA A 101 5.63 7.61 1.29
CA ALA A 101 4.55 7.32 0.37
C ALA A 101 5.08 7.19 -1.06
N ILE A 102 4.58 6.19 -1.80
CA ILE A 102 4.92 5.98 -3.20
C ILE A 102 3.80 6.55 -4.07
N GLU A 103 4.16 7.42 -5.01
CA GLU A 103 3.27 8.00 -6.03
C GLU A 103 3.61 7.44 -7.41
N ILE A 104 2.70 6.64 -7.97
CA ILE A 104 2.75 6.14 -9.35
C ILE A 104 2.12 7.17 -10.27
N GLN A 105 2.97 7.86 -11.00
CA GLN A 105 2.58 8.83 -12.02
C GLN A 105 2.43 8.13 -13.36
N GLY A 106 1.39 8.49 -14.10
CA GLY A 106 1.09 7.84 -15.37
C GLY A 106 -0.39 7.97 -15.68
N TRP A 107 -0.74 7.79 -16.94
CA TRP A 107 -2.14 7.73 -17.32
C TRP A 107 -2.70 6.37 -16.93
N GLU A 108 -4.02 6.34 -16.74
CA GLU A 108 -4.73 5.07 -16.67
C GLU A 108 -4.48 4.31 -17.97
N ASP A 109 -3.93 3.11 -17.86
CA ASP A 109 -3.64 2.26 -18.99
C ASP A 109 -3.85 0.80 -18.61
N THR A 110 -4.22 -0.03 -19.58
CA THR A 110 -4.49 -1.46 -19.37
C THR A 110 -4.08 -2.25 -20.59
N LEU A 111 -3.26 -3.26 -20.36
CA LEU A 111 -2.77 -4.16 -21.39
C LEU A 111 -3.09 -5.60 -21.02
N SER A 112 -3.84 -6.27 -21.90
CA SER A 112 -4.12 -7.70 -21.77
C SER A 112 -3.28 -8.46 -22.80
N SER A 113 -2.56 -9.48 -22.33
CA SER A 113 -1.68 -10.26 -23.18
C SER A 113 -1.66 -11.74 -22.79
N ARG A 114 -1.27 -12.59 -23.75
CA ARG A 114 -0.91 -14.00 -23.54
C ARG A 114 0.61 -14.20 -23.47
N SER A 115 1.36 -13.15 -23.76
CA SER A 115 2.82 -13.10 -23.70
C SER A 115 3.28 -12.07 -22.68
N ASP A 116 4.59 -11.90 -22.56
CA ASP A 116 5.19 -10.93 -21.66
C ASP A 116 4.66 -9.51 -21.89
N CYS A 117 4.37 -8.84 -20.79
CA CYS A 117 4.00 -7.43 -20.70
C CYS A 117 4.96 -6.78 -19.72
N SER A 118 5.48 -5.60 -20.07
CA SER A 118 6.44 -4.89 -19.23
C SER A 118 5.84 -3.59 -18.73
N VAL A 119 6.01 -3.35 -17.43
CA VAL A 119 5.78 -2.04 -16.81
C VAL A 119 7.12 -1.32 -16.79
N TYR A 120 7.22 -0.22 -17.52
CA TYR A 120 8.44 0.57 -17.55
C TYR A 120 8.36 1.68 -16.50
N LEU A 121 9.27 1.64 -15.54
CA LEU A 121 9.38 2.62 -14.46
C LEU A 121 10.52 3.60 -14.76
N LYS A 122 10.23 4.90 -14.70
CA LYS A 122 11.19 5.96 -14.99
C LYS A 122 11.00 7.17 -14.09
N ASN A 123 11.95 8.11 -14.14
CA ASN A 123 11.90 9.39 -13.43
C ASN A 123 11.63 9.26 -11.91
N CYS A 124 12.30 8.30 -11.28
CA CYS A 124 12.19 8.12 -9.83
C CYS A 124 12.79 9.35 -9.11
N SER A 125 12.01 9.96 -8.23
CA SER A 125 12.43 11.10 -7.43
C SER A 125 11.97 10.94 -5.99
N PHE A 126 12.79 11.40 -5.06
CA PHE A 126 12.50 11.41 -3.63
C PHE A 126 12.40 12.85 -3.15
N THR A 127 11.36 13.15 -2.37
CA THR A 127 11.11 14.50 -1.83
C THR A 127 10.67 14.41 -0.36
N PRO A 128 11.32 15.12 0.57
CA PRO A 128 10.72 15.40 1.87
C PRO A 128 9.39 16.13 1.65
N PHE A 129 8.34 15.68 2.31
CA PHE A 129 6.98 16.18 2.09
C PHE A 129 6.42 16.89 3.32
N TYR A 130 6.75 16.40 4.51
CA TYR A 130 6.47 17.04 5.78
C TYR A 130 7.45 16.55 6.85
N ASP A 131 7.94 17.44 7.69
CA ASP A 131 8.73 17.07 8.87
C ASP A 131 8.29 17.94 10.05
N SER A 132 7.69 17.33 11.06
CA SER A 132 7.23 18.06 12.24
C SER A 132 8.35 18.72 13.02
N ASN A 133 9.63 18.36 12.81
CA ASN A 133 10.74 19.08 13.42
C ASN A 133 10.97 20.48 12.82
N GLU A 134 10.47 20.72 11.60
CA GLU A 134 10.52 22.05 10.96
C GLU A 134 9.39 22.97 11.44
N TYR A 135 8.38 22.39 12.10
CA TYR A 135 7.21 23.07 12.66
C TYR A 135 7.21 22.95 14.20
N GLU A 136 6.41 23.76 14.91
CA GLU A 136 6.25 23.55 16.35
C GLU A 136 5.70 22.13 16.61
N ASN A 137 6.28 21.43 17.60
CA ASN A 137 6.07 20.01 17.92
C ASN A 137 4.66 19.51 17.54
N VAL A 138 4.58 18.46 16.72
CA VAL A 138 3.31 17.83 16.40
C VAL A 138 2.91 16.89 17.52
N ASP A 139 1.79 17.19 18.15
CA ASP A 139 1.20 16.47 19.27
C ASP A 139 0.19 15.42 18.82
N PHE A 140 -0.28 15.50 17.58
CA PHE A 140 -1.27 14.59 17.01
C PHE A 140 -1.24 14.58 15.47
N PHE A 141 -1.55 13.44 14.86
CA PHE A 141 -1.86 13.38 13.43
C PHE A 141 -2.96 12.39 13.09
N MET A 142 -3.64 12.66 11.97
CA MET A 142 -4.59 11.76 11.34
C MET A 142 -4.03 11.29 9.99
N LEU A 143 -4.32 10.05 9.65
CA LEU A 143 -4.03 9.43 8.37
C LEU A 143 -5.31 8.84 7.81
N LYS A 144 -5.60 9.11 6.54
CA LYS A 144 -6.68 8.45 5.78
C LYS A 144 -6.11 7.78 4.55
N ILE A 145 -6.45 6.51 4.35
CA ILE A 145 -6.05 5.75 3.17
C ILE A 145 -7.30 5.32 2.40
N TYR A 146 -7.48 5.92 1.24
CA TYR A 146 -8.55 5.56 0.30
C TYR A 146 -8.00 4.49 -0.62
N THR A 147 -8.51 3.27 -0.51
CA THR A 147 -8.05 2.08 -1.25
C THR A 147 -9.24 1.15 -1.52
N ALA A 148 -9.09 0.24 -2.48
CA ALA A 148 -9.99 -0.90 -2.70
C ALA A 148 -9.72 -2.07 -1.73
N HIS A 149 -8.62 -2.04 -0.95
CA HIS A 149 -8.18 -3.13 -0.07
C HIS A 149 -8.00 -2.68 1.38
N PRO A 150 -9.01 -2.03 2.00
CA PRO A 150 -8.81 -1.42 3.32
C PRO A 150 -8.65 -2.48 4.44
N ASP A 151 -9.16 -3.69 4.24
CA ASP A 151 -8.95 -4.86 5.13
C ASP A 151 -7.48 -5.24 5.25
N ALA A 152 -6.75 -5.26 4.13
CA ALA A 152 -5.32 -5.55 4.12
C ALA A 152 -4.51 -4.47 4.85
N TRP A 153 -4.92 -3.21 4.73
CA TRP A 153 -4.29 -2.09 5.43
C TRP A 153 -4.61 -2.08 6.92
N GLU A 154 -5.85 -2.39 7.31
CA GLU A 154 -6.22 -2.53 8.72
C GLU A 154 -5.36 -3.59 9.40
N ALA A 155 -5.28 -4.79 8.82
CA ALA A 155 -4.47 -5.88 9.37
C ALA A 155 -2.98 -5.50 9.52
N TYR A 156 -2.42 -4.77 8.55
CA TYR A 156 -1.05 -4.27 8.61
C TYR A 156 -0.84 -3.26 9.75
N PHE A 157 -1.74 -2.28 9.91
CA PHE A 157 -1.63 -1.31 11.01
C PHE A 157 -1.83 -1.97 12.36
N GLU A 158 -2.78 -2.91 12.51
CA GLU A 158 -2.96 -3.64 13.77
C GLU A 158 -1.70 -4.41 14.17
N GLU A 159 -1.05 -5.10 13.22
CA GLU A 159 0.21 -5.80 13.46
C GLU A 159 1.35 -4.83 13.84
N MET A 160 1.57 -3.79 13.02
CA MET A 160 2.63 -2.80 13.24
C MET A 160 2.51 -2.11 14.62
N MET A 161 1.30 -1.69 14.99
CA MET A 161 1.07 -0.99 16.25
C MET A 161 1.21 -1.92 17.45
N LYS A 162 0.75 -3.17 17.32
CA LYS A 162 0.94 -4.19 18.35
C LYS A 162 2.42 -4.49 18.57
N GLU A 163 3.22 -4.58 17.52
CA GLU A 163 4.68 -4.76 17.61
C GLU A 163 5.37 -3.57 18.29
N ALA A 164 4.82 -2.37 18.13
CA ALA A 164 5.27 -1.16 18.82
C ALA A 164 4.83 -1.06 20.30
N GLY A 165 4.07 -2.05 20.79
CA GLY A 165 3.54 -2.06 22.16
C GLY A 165 2.39 -1.06 22.38
N LEU A 166 1.68 -0.68 21.31
CA LEU A 166 0.57 0.27 21.35
C LEU A 166 -0.77 -0.46 21.27
N GLU A 167 -1.76 -0.01 22.02
CA GLU A 167 -3.09 -0.62 22.12
C GLU A 167 -4.16 0.21 21.38
N LYS A 168 -4.99 -0.46 20.56
CA LYS A 168 -6.12 0.14 19.84
C LYS A 168 -7.18 0.64 20.84
N ASN A 169 -7.76 1.83 20.59
CA ASN A 169 -8.75 2.49 21.46
C ASN A 169 -8.24 2.88 22.86
N LYS A 170 -6.91 2.95 23.01
CA LYS A 170 -6.22 3.46 24.20
C LYS A 170 -5.09 4.40 23.78
N ASP A 171 -4.26 3.96 22.84
CA ASP A 171 -3.10 4.71 22.35
C ASP A 171 -3.30 5.27 20.95
N TYR A 172 -4.09 4.58 20.12
CA TYR A 172 -4.41 4.99 18.76
C TYR A 172 -5.81 4.55 18.36
N THR A 173 -6.38 5.26 17.39
CA THR A 173 -7.63 4.90 16.73
C THR A 173 -7.34 4.32 15.36
N LEU A 174 -8.03 3.25 15.00
CA LEU A 174 -7.94 2.60 13.68
C LEU A 174 -9.33 2.08 13.30
N ASP A 175 -9.96 2.71 12.31
CA ASP A 175 -11.34 2.41 11.92
C ASP A 175 -11.48 2.25 10.40
N LEU A 176 -12.27 1.27 9.99
CA LEU A 176 -12.76 1.16 8.63
C LEU A 176 -14.04 1.99 8.46
N ILE A 177 -13.97 3.06 7.68
CA ILE A 177 -15.15 3.83 7.31
C ILE A 177 -15.76 3.19 6.08
N GLU A 178 -16.93 2.56 6.25
CA GLU A 178 -17.58 1.73 5.22
C GLU A 178 -17.55 2.38 3.82
N ASN A 179 -16.98 1.64 2.86
CA ASN A 179 -16.82 2.00 1.44
C ASN A 179 -15.99 3.26 1.13
N ASP A 180 -15.34 3.90 2.11
CA ASP A 180 -14.65 5.17 1.91
C ASP A 180 -13.12 5.03 2.06
N TYR A 181 -12.63 4.90 3.29
CA TYR A 181 -11.21 4.87 3.64
C TYR A 181 -10.92 4.15 4.97
N LEU A 182 -9.67 3.72 5.15
CA LEU A 182 -9.11 3.41 6.46
C LEU A 182 -8.72 4.70 7.17
N TYR A 183 -9.20 4.87 8.39
CA TYR A 183 -8.87 5.98 9.29
C TYR A 183 -7.87 5.53 10.34
N PHE A 184 -6.81 6.30 10.54
CA PHE A 184 -5.86 6.12 11.64
C PHE A 184 -5.58 7.46 12.31
N SER A 185 -5.43 7.47 13.63
CA SER A 185 -4.92 8.65 14.34
C SER A 185 -4.11 8.29 15.58
N PHE A 186 -3.09 9.10 15.87
CA PHE A 186 -2.20 8.93 17.01
C PHE A 186 -1.67 10.28 17.53
N PRO A 187 -1.53 10.46 18.86
CA PRO A 187 -2.03 9.58 19.91
C PRO A 187 -3.53 9.77 20.13
N GLU A 188 -4.16 8.86 20.86
CA GLU A 188 -5.53 9.03 21.33
C GLU A 188 -5.61 9.98 22.54
N ASN A 189 -6.67 10.79 22.66
CA ASN A 189 -6.76 11.91 23.62
C ASN A 189 -6.49 11.55 25.10
N ALA A 190 -6.75 10.30 25.49
CA ALA A 190 -6.56 9.81 26.86
C ALA A 190 -5.27 8.98 27.04
N SER A 191 -4.49 8.81 25.98
CA SER A 191 -3.24 8.05 26.01
C SER A 191 -2.17 8.80 26.80
N ASN A 192 -1.32 8.06 27.48
CA ASN A 192 -0.06 8.59 28.02
C ASN A 192 1.08 8.55 26.99
N LYS A 193 0.85 7.95 25.81
CA LYS A 193 1.80 7.93 24.71
C LYS A 193 1.73 9.24 23.93
N THR A 194 2.88 9.71 23.47
CA THR A 194 2.99 10.99 22.77
C THR A 194 3.62 10.82 21.40
N LEU A 195 3.27 11.74 20.50
CA LEU A 195 3.94 11.91 19.23
C LEU A 195 5.11 12.86 19.39
N LYS A 196 6.33 12.38 19.11
CA LYS A 196 7.56 13.16 19.18
C LYS A 196 7.93 13.74 17.82
N ARG A 197 7.73 12.96 16.75
CA ARG A 197 8.01 13.38 15.39
C ARG A 197 7.12 12.65 14.39
N LEU A 198 6.62 13.39 13.41
CA LEU A 198 6.05 12.85 12.18
C LEU A 198 6.92 13.30 11.01
N TYR A 199 7.55 12.34 10.34
CA TYR A 199 8.29 12.56 9.11
C TYR A 199 7.56 11.88 7.95
N VAL A 200 7.25 12.65 6.92
CA VAL A 200 6.62 12.18 5.69
C VAL A 200 7.51 12.54 4.52
N SER A 201 7.83 11.54 3.72
CA SER A 201 8.49 11.68 2.45
C SER A 201 7.62 11.08 1.35
N LYS A 202 7.91 11.51 0.11
CA LYS A 202 7.24 11.02 -1.08
C LYS A 202 8.28 10.60 -2.10
N THR A 203 8.18 9.35 -2.57
CA THR A 203 8.86 8.86 -3.76
C THR A 203 7.88 8.85 -4.93
N ALA A 204 8.14 9.66 -5.95
CA ALA A 204 7.36 9.65 -7.18
C ALA A 204 8.09 8.85 -8.28
N VAL A 205 7.34 7.99 -8.98
CA VAL A 205 7.84 7.19 -10.10
C VAL A 205 6.85 7.25 -11.25
N SER A 206 7.32 7.49 -12.46
CA SER A 206 6.48 7.42 -13.66
C SER A 206 6.40 5.97 -14.15
N ALA A 207 5.20 5.50 -14.48
CA ALA A 207 4.94 4.17 -15.01
C ALA A 207 4.22 4.26 -16.37
N GLU A 208 4.61 3.38 -17.29
CA GLU A 208 3.95 3.19 -18.58
C GLU A 208 3.95 1.71 -18.97
N LEU A 209 2.92 1.26 -19.69
CA LEU A 209 2.86 -0.10 -20.21
C LEU A 209 3.53 -0.14 -21.59
N ILE A 210 4.36 -1.16 -21.81
CA ILE A 210 5.01 -1.40 -23.09
C ILE A 210 4.66 -2.81 -23.56
N ASN A 211 4.13 -2.89 -24.78
CA ASN A 211 3.99 -4.16 -25.49
C ASN A 211 5.37 -4.64 -25.93
N GLY A 212 5.74 -5.88 -25.58
CA GLY A 212 7.04 -6.49 -25.89
C GLY A 212 7.31 -6.80 -27.37
N LEU A 213 6.73 -6.03 -28.30
CA LEU A 213 6.89 -6.15 -29.75
C LEU A 213 7.61 -4.91 -30.33
N ASN A 214 8.82 -4.62 -29.83
CA ASN A 214 9.75 -3.70 -30.48
C ASN A 214 11.07 -4.41 -30.79
#